data_AF-A0A0F9F323-F1
#
_entry.id   AF-A0A0F9F323-F1
#
_cell.length_a   1.000
_cell.length_b   1.000
_cell.length_c   1.000
_cell.angle_alpha   90.00
_cell.angle_beta   90.00
_cell.angle_gamma   90.00
#
_symmetry.space_group_name_H-M   'P 1'
#
loop_
_entity.id
_entity.type
_entity.pdbx_description
1 polymer ?
#
loop_
_entity_poly.entity_id
_entity_poly.type
_entity_poly.pdbx_seq_one_letter_code
_entity_poly.pdbx_strand_id
1 'polypeptide(L)' 'MIPLKDNIDHKEFPYVNIMLIVINIVVFAYEIGLGPDFVNFLNQYGVVPSKYFATTQISFTRIFPLFSSMFMHAGLLH' A
#
# COMPACT_ATOMS: atom_id res chain seq x y z
N MET A 1 14.26 -26.73 18.00
CA MET A 1 13.22 -26.41 19.01
C MET A 1 12.50 -25.18 18.49
N ILE A 2 11.22 -25.28 18.14
CA ILE A 2 10.42 -24.14 17.68
C ILE A 2 9.83 -23.49 18.95
N PRO A 3 10.09 -22.21 19.24
CA PRO A 3 9.50 -21.57 20.41
C PRO A 3 7.97 -21.55 20.28
N LEU A 4 7.27 -22.02 21.31
CA LEU A 4 5.80 -22.16 21.31
C LEU A 4 5.06 -20.91 21.83
N LYS A 5 5.77 -19.97 22.47
CA LYS A 5 5.21 -18.72 22.96
C LYS A 5 6.31 -17.68 23.20
N ASP A 6 6.09 -16.46 22.73
CA ASP A 6 6.86 -15.28 23.13
C ASP A 6 6.28 -14.74 24.44
N ASN A 7 7.15 -14.49 25.42
CA ASN A 7 6.81 -13.97 26.75
C ASN A 7 7.33 -12.55 26.98
N ILE A 8 7.83 -11.90 25.93
CA ILE A 8 8.27 -10.51 26.00
C ILE A 8 7.04 -9.62 25.83
N ASP A 9 6.63 -8.98 26.92
CA ASP A 9 5.55 -8.00 26.88
C ASP A 9 5.95 -6.80 26.02
N HIS A 10 5.05 -6.38 25.11
CA HIS A 10 5.22 -5.15 24.35
C HIS A 10 5.20 -3.95 25.30
N LYS A 11 6.30 -3.21 25.34
CA LYS A 11 6.50 -2.09 26.28
C LYS A 11 5.91 -0.76 25.78
N GLU A 12 5.50 -0.69 24.51
CA GLU A 12 5.08 0.54 23.85
C GLU A 12 3.79 0.33 23.05
N PHE A 13 2.98 1.38 22.97
CA PHE A 13 1.75 1.35 22.19
C PHE A 13 2.09 1.44 20.67
N PRO A 14 1.50 0.58 19.82
CA PRO A 14 1.94 0.41 18.43
C PRO A 14 1.33 1.46 17.48
N TYR A 15 1.62 2.75 17.72
CA TYR A 15 1.04 3.86 16.95
C TYR A 15 1.26 3.73 15.44
N VAL A 16 2.46 3.34 15.01
CA VAL A 16 2.81 3.20 13.58
C VAL A 16 1.98 2.10 12.93
N ASN A 17 1.87 0.93 13.57
CA ASN A 17 1.09 -0.17 13.02
C ASN A 17 -0.38 0.20 12.88
N ILE A 18 -0.95 0.85 13.90
CA ILE A 18 -2.34 1.31 13.87
C ILE A 18 -2.53 2.32 12.74
N MET A 19 -1.63 3.29 12.59
CA MET A 19 -1.68 4.27 11.50
C MET A 19 -1.64 3.59 10.13
N LEU A 20 -0.72 2.64 9.92
CA LEU A 20 -0.60 1.90 8.66
C LEU A 20 -1.88 1.12 8.36
N ILE A 21 -2.46 0.44 9.36
CA ILE A 21 -3.74 -0.28 9.20
C ILE A 21 -4.86 0.67 8.79
N VAL A 22 -5.00 1.82 9.48
CA VAL A 22 -6.02 2.80 9.16
C VAL A 22 -5.86 3.33 7.73
N ILE A 23 -4.63 3.63 7.29
CA ILE A 23 -4.39 4.09 5.92
C ILE A 23 -4.81 3.03 4.90
N ASN A 24 -4.43 1.76 5.11
CA ASN A 24 -4.84 0.67 4.23
C ASN A 24 -6.36 0.55 4.14
N ILE A 25 -7.07 0.62 5.28
CA ILE A 25 -8.54 0.56 5.31
C ILE A 25 -9.16 1.73 4.53
N VAL A 26 -8.65 2.94 4.72
CA VAL A 26 -9.18 4.14 4.03
C VAL A 26 -8.94 4.05 2.52
N VAL A 27 -7.75 3.66 2.09
CA VAL A 27 -7.41 3.49 0.67
C VAL A 27 -8.29 2.42 0.04
N PHE A 28 -8.44 1.27 0.70
CA PHE A 28 -9.28 0.19 0.18
C PHE A 28 -10.77 0.56 0.10
N ALA A 29 -11.29 1.29 1.09
CA ALA A 29 -12.65 1.81 1.04
C ALA A 29 -12.86 2.76 -0.15
N TYR A 30 -11.86 3.59 -0.45
CA TYR A 30 -11.86 4.45 -1.64
C TYR A 30 -11.83 3.63 -2.93
N GLU A 31 -10.98 2.60 -3.02
CA GLU A 31 -10.88 1.69 -4.17
C GLU A 31 -12.22 1.04 -4.53
N ILE A 32 -12.95 0.52 -3.55
CA ILE A 32 -14.28 -0.07 -3.74
C ILE A 32 -15.27 0.98 -4.30
N GLY A 33 -15.15 2.24 -3.89
CA GLY A 33 -16.02 3.33 -4.33
C GLY A 33 -15.79 3.78 -5.78
N LEU A 34 -14.67 3.41 -6.42
CA LEU A 34 -14.30 3.90 -7.75
C LEU A 34 -15.04 3.22 -8.92
N GLY A 35 -15.54 1.99 -8.71
CA GLY A 35 -16.20 1.23 -9.78
C GLY A 35 -15.33 1.13 -11.06
N PRO A 36 -15.80 1.61 -12.23
CA PRO A 36 -15.03 1.57 -13.48
C PRO A 36 -13.67 2.31 -13.43
N ASP A 37 -13.55 3.34 -12.59
CA ASP A 37 -12.33 4.16 -12.50
C ASP A 37 -11.20 3.48 -11.71
N PHE A 38 -11.46 2.32 -11.11
CA PHE A 38 -10.48 1.55 -10.36
C PHE A 38 -9.22 1.25 -11.20
N VAL A 39 -9.38 0.89 -12.47
CA VAL A 39 -8.25 0.60 -13.37
C VAL A 39 -7.40 1.84 -13.64
N ASN A 40 -8.03 3.02 -13.75
CA ASN A 40 -7.31 4.29 -13.93
C ASN A 40 -6.53 4.66 -12.67
N PHE A 41 -7.14 4.47 -11.50
CA PHE A 41 -6.49 4.67 -10.21
C PHE A 41 -5.25 3.78 -10.04
N LEU A 42 -5.38 2.48 -10.29
CA LEU A 42 -4.24 1.56 -10.28
C LEU A 42 -3.16 1.96 -11.28
N ASN A 43 -3.56 2.43 -12.46
CA ASN A 43 -2.60 2.87 -13.49
C ASN A 43 -1.83 4.14 -13.11
N GLN A 44 -2.44 5.01 -12.30
CA GLN A 44 -1.87 6.29 -11.90
C GLN A 44 -1.00 6.18 -10.66
N TYR A 45 -1.41 5.35 -9.69
CA TYR A 45 -0.81 5.29 -8.37
C TYR A 45 -0.14 3.94 -8.07
N GLY A 46 -0.36 2.92 -8.91
CA GLY A 46 0.37 1.64 -8.87
C GLY A 46 1.69 1.70 -9.63
N VAL A 47 2.65 0.85 -9.24
CA VAL A 47 3.94 0.74 -9.94
C VAL A 47 3.76 -0.10 -11.20
N VAL A 48 3.85 0.55 -12.36
CA VAL A 48 3.87 -0.14 -13.66
C VAL A 48 5.30 -0.13 -14.19
N PRO A 49 5.99 -1.28 -14.33
CA PRO A 49 7.39 -1.34 -14.74
C PRO A 49 7.68 -0.59 -16.04
N SER A 50 6.82 -0.74 -17.05
CA SER A 50 6.99 -0.04 -18.33
C SER A 50 6.92 1.49 -18.19
N LYS A 51 6.13 2.03 -17.26
CA LYS A 51 6.09 3.48 -16.97
C LYS A 51 7.28 3.93 -16.13
N TYR A 52 7.69 3.13 -15.14
CA TYR A 52 8.78 3.47 -14.23
C TYR A 52 10.15 3.51 -14.93
N PHE A 53 10.37 2.59 -15.87
CA PHE A 53 11.63 2.49 -16.63
C PHE A 53 11.62 3.28 -17.95
N ALA A 54 10.49 3.87 -18.36
CA ALA A 54 10.40 4.68 -19.58
C ALA A 54 11.28 5.94 -19.56
N THR A 55 11.67 6.41 -18.38
CA THR A 55 12.54 7.57 -18.22
C THR A 55 13.46 7.40 -17.01
N THR A 56 14.65 7.98 -17.11
CA THR A 56 15.60 8.09 -15.99
C THR A 56 15.39 9.36 -15.17
N GLN A 57 14.56 10.29 -15.65
CA GLN A 57 14.25 11.53 -14.95
C GLN A 57 13.55 11.24 -13.62
N ILE A 58 13.96 11.96 -12.58
CA ILE A 58 13.31 11.92 -11.27
C ILE A 58 12.12 12.88 -11.32
N SER A 59 10.93 12.35 -11.09
CA SER A 59 9.69 13.12 -10.96
C SER A 59 8.84 12.56 -9.84
N PHE A 60 7.97 13.38 -9.27
CA PHE A 60 6.99 12.93 -8.29
C PHE A 60 6.12 11.80 -8.85
N THR A 61 5.68 11.93 -10.10
CA THR A 61 4.86 10.91 -10.79
C THR A 61 5.58 9.57 -11.00
N ARG A 62 6.91 9.52 -10.95
CA ARG A 62 7.69 8.29 -11.03
C ARG A 62 7.95 7.65 -9.67
N ILE A 63 8.21 8.47 -8.65
CA ILE A 63 8.59 7.99 -7.32
C ILE A 63 7.37 7.69 -6.46
N PHE A 64 6.35 8.53 -6.52
CA PHE A 64 5.17 8.39 -5.67
C PHE A 64 4.49 7.02 -5.78
N PRO A 65 4.32 6.42 -6.99
CA PRO A 65 3.78 5.07 -7.13
C PRO A 65 4.51 4.00 -6.35
N LEU A 66 5.83 4.12 -6.13
CA LEU A 66 6.61 3.15 -5.34
C LEU A 66 6.09 3.05 -3.90
N PHE A 67 5.57 4.15 -3.36
CA PHE A 67 5.04 4.19 -1.99
C PHE A 67 3.53 4.00 -1.97
N SER A 68 2.78 4.65 -2.88
CA SER A 68 1.32 4.53 -2.89
C SER A 68 0.85 3.12 -3.22
N SER A 69 1.59 2.38 -4.06
CA SER A 69 1.28 0.98 -4.37
C SER A 69 1.28 0.04 -3.15
N MET A 70 2.01 0.38 -2.07
CA MET A 70 2.06 -0.42 -0.86
C MET A 70 0.73 -0.46 -0.09
N PHE A 71 -0.21 0.44 -0.40
CA PHE A 71 -1.50 0.56 0.28
C PHE A 71 -2.70 0.13 -0.58
N MET A 72 -2.46 -0.29 -1.82
CA MET A 72 -3.50 -0.65 -2.79
C MET A 72 -3.82 -2.13 -2.73
N HIS A 73 -5.09 -2.48 -2.94
CA HIS A 73 -5.51 -3.88 -2.94
C HIS A 73 -6.32 -4.21 -4.20
N ALA A 74 -6.12 -5.41 -4.73
CA ALA A 74 -6.85 -5.91 -5.91
C ALA A 74 -8.16 -6.66 -5.53
N GLY A 75 -8.57 -6.60 -4.26
CA GLY A 75 -9.76 -7.26 -3.72
C GLY A 75 -9.61 -7.56 -2.23
N LEU A 76 -10.68 -8.09 -1.61
CA LEU A 76 -10.72 -8.38 -0.16
C LEU A 76 -9.71 -9.44 0.32
N LEU A 77 -9.34 -10.39 -0.55
CA LEU A 77 -8.44 -11.50 -0.22
C LEU A 77 -7.01 -11.29 -0.76
N HIS A 78 -6.74 -10.13 -1.35
CA HIS A 78 -5.42 -9.73 -1.80
C HIS A 78 -4.51 -9.46 -0.59
#